data_AF-A0A5S9PTI1-F1
#
_entry.id   AF-A0A5S9PTI1-F1
#
_cell.length_a   1.000
_cell.length_b   1.000
_cell.length_c   1.000
_cell.angle_alpha   90.00
_cell.angle_beta   90.00
_cell.angle_gamma   90.00
#
_symmetry.space_group_name_H-M   'P 1'
#
loop_
_entity.id
_entity.type
_entity.pdbx_description
1 polymer ?
#
loop_
_entity_poly.entity_id
_entity_poly.type
_entity_poly.pdbx_seq_one_letter_code
_entity_poly.pdbx_strand_id
1 'polypeptide(L)'
;MWFSLACLLVFLLVASWCYFFLAKSTYMINAQVDGSESRPRVEKTLKPSASASDRLTELRSYVSGSESFEDRKRTQDAEVESTVGLIEGGDLNSLKGNTEALAAALETYEVDDTSLDDATELAINSNDLSVTTRAISAIAKADSPYADSALMEIFSSVSDEQAHTQIIRQLNSNSLYSETSQWMFQELSSETVSSETKYQMAEKLVTAAIIEGQGDWSLAEELEYQVPYEVQEYIKRNLEIARTTGR
;
A
#
# COMPACT_ATOMS: atom_id res chain seq x y z
N MET A 1 55.50 -1.30 14.63
CA MET A 1 55.12 -0.06 13.92
C MET A 1 53.90 -0.21 13.02
N TRP A 2 53.73 -1.32 12.28
CA TRP A 2 52.59 -1.50 11.35
C TRP A 2 51.20 -1.62 12.01
N PHE A 3 51.13 -2.20 13.22
CA PHE A 3 49.85 -2.39 13.92
C PHE A 3 49.22 -1.07 14.38
N SER A 4 50.03 -0.09 14.77
CA SER A 4 49.54 1.24 15.18
C SER A 4 49.00 2.06 14.01
N LEU A 5 49.52 1.85 12.79
CA LEU A 5 49.04 2.55 11.60
C LEU A 5 47.66 2.05 11.16
N ALA A 6 47.42 0.74 11.29
CA ALA A 6 46.14 0.11 10.96
C ALA A 6 45.02 0.55 11.90
N CYS A 7 45.28 0.62 13.22
CA CYS A 7 44.30 1.11 14.18
C CYS A 7 43.94 2.59 13.95
N LEU A 8 44.91 3.41 13.54
CA LEU A 8 44.68 4.83 13.26
C LEU A 8 43.80 5.02 12.01
N LEU A 9 44.00 4.18 10.99
CA LEU A 9 43.18 4.17 9.77
C LEU A 9 41.72 3.79 10.05
N VAL A 10 41.49 2.75 10.87
CA VAL A 10 40.13 2.35 11.26
C VAL A 10 39.45 3.45 12.07
N PHE A 11 40.16 4.09 13.00
CA PHE A 11 39.61 5.21 13.77
C PHE A 11 39.24 6.40 12.88
N LEU A 12 40.06 6.74 11.88
CA LEU A 12 39.75 7.83 10.95
C LEU A 12 38.53 7.51 10.07
N LEU A 13 38.38 6.26 9.64
CA LEU A 13 37.21 5.83 8.85
C LEU A 13 35.92 5.91 9.68
N VAL A 14 35.95 5.43 10.92
CA VAL A 14 34.78 5.50 11.83
C VAL A 14 34.45 6.95 12.18
N ALA A 15 35.45 7.78 12.50
CA ALA A 15 35.24 9.19 12.81
C ALA A 15 34.68 9.97 11.60
N SER A 16 35.18 9.68 10.39
CA SER A 16 34.66 10.27 9.14
C SER A 16 33.21 9.84 8.88
N TRP A 17 32.88 8.57 9.15
CA TRP A 17 31.53 8.05 8.95
C TRP A 17 30.54 8.69 9.95
N CYS A 18 30.93 8.82 11.22
CA CYS A 18 30.12 9.50 12.23
C CYS A 18 29.92 10.99 11.91
N TYR A 19 30.94 11.69 11.41
CA TYR A 19 30.82 13.11 11.04
C TYR A 19 29.84 13.31 9.87
N PHE A 20 29.81 12.40 8.90
CA PHE A 20 28.90 12.49 7.75
C PHE A 20 27.43 12.34 8.15
N PHE A 21 27.13 11.47 9.12
CA PHE A 21 25.78 11.30 9.66
C PHE A 21 25.32 12.48 10.53
N LEU A 22 26.21 13.03 11.35
CA LEU A 22 25.89 14.19 12.20
C LEU A 22 25.71 15.49 11.40
N ALA A 23 26.48 15.70 10.32
CA ALA A 23 26.31 16.89 9.47
C ALA A 23 24.99 16.88 8.69
N LYS A 24 24.49 15.70 8.29
CA LYS A 24 23.26 15.56 7.49
C LYS A 24 21.99 15.78 8.32
N SER A 25 21.98 15.45 9.61
CA SER A 25 20.80 15.69 10.47
C SER A 25 20.54 17.18 10.72
N THR A 26 21.60 18.01 10.82
CA THR A 26 21.46 19.46 10.95
C THR A 26 20.91 20.16 9.71
N TYR A 27 21.04 19.56 8.52
CA TYR A 27 20.50 20.14 7.28
C TYR A 27 18.99 19.87 7.10
N MET A 28 18.44 18.82 7.71
CA MET A 28 17.01 18.51 7.58
C MET A 28 16.10 19.33 8.50
N ILE A 29 16.61 19.83 9.63
CA ILE A 29 15.79 20.61 10.58
C ILE A 29 15.48 22.02 10.04
N ASN A 30 16.31 22.58 9.16
CA ASN A 30 16.10 23.94 8.62
C ASN A 30 15.28 24.00 7.33
N ALA A 31 15.02 22.86 6.66
CA ALA A 31 14.27 22.84 5.39
C ALA A 31 12.75 22.80 5.57
N GLN A 32 12.26 22.57 6.79
CA GLN A 32 10.83 22.38 7.07
C GLN A 32 10.06 23.69 7.37
N VAL A 33 10.71 24.86 7.28
CA VAL A 33 10.13 26.15 7.67
C VAL A 33 9.65 27.03 6.51
N ASP A 34 10.05 26.80 5.25
CA ASP A 34 9.75 27.71 4.13
C ASP A 34 9.01 27.04 2.95
N GLY A 35 7.79 26.58 3.17
CA GLY A 35 7.02 25.90 2.12
C GLY A 35 5.51 25.98 2.19
N SER A 36 4.93 27.03 2.79
CA SER A 36 3.48 27.27 2.70
C SER A 36 3.17 28.17 1.50
N GLU A 37 2.81 27.61 0.35
CA GLU A 37 2.14 28.38 -0.71
C GLU A 37 1.11 27.55 -1.51
N SER A 38 -0.15 27.79 -1.13
CA SER A 38 -1.42 27.75 -1.86
C SER A 38 -1.46 27.24 -3.32
N ARG A 39 -2.35 26.27 -3.61
CA ARG A 39 -2.86 25.99 -4.98
C ARG A 39 -4.39 26.11 -5.07
N PRO A 40 -4.94 26.63 -6.18
CA PRO A 40 -6.35 26.99 -6.31
C PRO A 40 -7.26 25.85 -6.79
N ARG A 41 -8.50 25.88 -6.30
CA ARG A 41 -9.64 25.00 -6.60
C ARG A 41 -10.16 25.23 -8.03
N VAL A 42 -10.25 24.18 -8.85
CA VAL A 42 -10.91 24.21 -10.16
C VAL A 42 -12.19 23.38 -10.09
N GLU A 43 -13.33 24.07 -10.04
CA GLU A 43 -14.65 23.49 -10.32
C GLU A 43 -14.81 23.24 -11.83
N LYS A 44 -15.18 22.02 -12.21
CA LYS A 44 -15.77 21.74 -13.53
C LYS A 44 -17.04 20.92 -13.35
N THR A 45 -18.16 21.63 -13.49
CA THR A 45 -19.51 21.10 -13.71
C THR A 45 -19.61 20.40 -15.07
N LEU A 46 -20.11 19.16 -15.11
CA LEU A 46 -20.58 18.50 -16.33
C LEU A 46 -21.94 17.82 -16.06
N LYS A 47 -22.95 18.22 -16.86
CA LYS A 47 -24.31 17.66 -16.91
C LYS A 47 -24.30 16.21 -17.43
N PRO A 48 -25.22 15.33 -16.99
CA PRO A 48 -25.30 13.95 -17.43
C PRO A 48 -26.02 13.81 -18.79
N SER A 49 -25.43 13.06 -19.73
CA SER A 49 -26.11 12.64 -20.97
C SER A 49 -26.82 11.30 -20.75
N ALA A 50 -28.13 11.30 -20.98
CA ALA A 50 -28.99 10.13 -20.95
C ALA A 50 -28.73 9.21 -22.16
N SER A 51 -28.16 8.01 -21.95
CA SER A 51 -28.32 6.89 -22.90
C SER A 51 -28.01 5.49 -22.32
N ALA A 52 -28.09 5.28 -21.00
CA ALA A 52 -27.80 3.97 -20.39
C ALA A 52 -29.00 3.34 -19.66
N SER A 53 -30.18 3.97 -19.68
CA SER A 53 -31.34 3.53 -18.91
C SER A 53 -32.20 2.45 -19.60
N ASP A 54 -32.04 2.25 -20.91
CA ASP A 54 -32.94 1.36 -21.68
C ASP A 54 -32.51 -0.12 -21.70
N ARG A 55 -31.35 -0.47 -21.14
CA ARG A 55 -30.88 -1.87 -21.09
C ARG A 55 -31.00 -2.55 -19.73
N LEU A 56 -31.48 -1.85 -18.69
CA LEU A 56 -31.70 -2.41 -17.35
C LEU A 56 -33.12 -2.96 -17.14
N THR A 57 -34.04 -2.69 -18.05
CA THR A 57 -35.45 -3.09 -17.93
C THR A 57 -35.70 -4.52 -18.44
N GLU A 58 -34.83 -5.04 -19.32
CA GLU A 58 -35.00 -6.36 -19.94
C GLU A 58 -34.43 -7.52 -19.09
N LEU A 59 -33.61 -7.23 -18.07
CA LEU A 59 -33.10 -8.23 -17.12
C LEU A 59 -33.97 -8.39 -15.86
N ARG A 60 -35.02 -7.57 -15.70
CA ARG A 60 -35.87 -7.56 -14.50
C ARG A 60 -37.08 -8.50 -14.59
N SER A 61 -37.28 -9.21 -15.69
CA SER A 61 -38.45 -10.08 -15.90
C SER A 61 -38.20 -11.58 -15.69
N TYR A 62 -37.02 -12.00 -15.22
CA TYR A 62 -36.68 -13.42 -15.04
C TYR A 62 -36.40 -13.86 -13.59
N VAL A 63 -36.64 -13.02 -12.58
CA VAL A 63 -36.51 -13.42 -11.17
C VAL A 63 -37.78 -13.07 -10.42
N SER A 64 -38.82 -13.88 -10.65
CA SER A 64 -40.02 -13.94 -9.82
C SER A 64 -40.28 -15.41 -9.51
N GLY A 65 -39.87 -15.86 -8.32
CA GLY A 65 -40.20 -17.19 -7.82
C GLY A 65 -39.12 -17.83 -6.96
N SER A 66 -38.90 -17.33 -5.75
CA SER A 66 -38.66 -18.18 -4.57
C SER A 66 -38.57 -17.31 -3.32
N GLU A 67 -39.52 -17.53 -2.42
CA GLU A 67 -39.51 -16.98 -1.08
C GLU A 67 -38.32 -17.53 -0.26
N SER A 68 -37.85 -16.71 0.69
CA SER A 68 -36.99 -17.01 1.86
C SER A 68 -35.50 -16.65 1.87
N PHE A 69 -34.97 -15.90 0.89
CA PHE A 69 -33.62 -15.33 1.01
C PHE A 69 -33.59 -13.82 1.32
N GLU A 70 -34.63 -13.10 0.90
CA GLU A 70 -34.76 -11.65 1.07
C GLU A 70 -35.05 -11.21 2.51
N ASP A 71 -35.80 -11.99 3.29
CA ASP A 71 -36.13 -11.62 4.68
C ASP A 71 -34.94 -11.79 5.64
N ARG A 72 -34.07 -12.78 5.38
CA ARG A 72 -32.86 -12.98 6.18
C ARG A 72 -31.79 -11.91 5.88
N LYS A 73 -31.73 -11.49 4.62
CA LYS A 73 -30.90 -10.37 4.19
C LYS A 73 -31.43 -9.04 4.71
N ARG A 74 -32.74 -8.80 4.70
CA ARG A 74 -33.35 -7.58 5.30
C ARG A 74 -33.17 -7.49 6.81
N THR A 75 -33.17 -8.60 7.55
CA THR A 75 -32.86 -8.56 8.99
C THR A 75 -31.39 -8.29 9.27
N GLN A 76 -30.47 -8.79 8.44
CA GLN A 76 -29.03 -8.54 8.59
C GLN A 76 -28.67 -7.12 8.13
N ASP A 77 -29.23 -6.67 7.01
CA ASP A 77 -29.07 -5.31 6.49
C ASP A 77 -29.69 -4.28 7.46
N ALA A 78 -30.82 -4.58 8.12
CA ALA A 78 -31.43 -3.70 9.12
C ALA A 78 -30.69 -3.69 10.47
N GLU A 79 -30.03 -4.80 10.85
CA GLU A 79 -29.18 -4.82 12.04
C GLU A 79 -27.89 -4.02 11.78
N VAL A 80 -27.31 -4.13 10.58
CA VAL A 80 -26.17 -3.30 10.12
C VAL A 80 -26.57 -1.83 9.97
N GLU A 81 -27.73 -1.50 9.41
CA GLU A 81 -28.24 -0.11 9.38
C GLU A 81 -28.48 0.45 10.78
N SER A 82 -28.92 -0.39 11.73
CA SER A 82 -29.13 0.01 13.11
C SER A 82 -27.83 0.23 13.89
N THR A 83 -26.76 -0.53 13.63
CA THR A 83 -25.43 -0.26 14.24
C THR A 83 -24.70 0.88 13.55
N VAL A 84 -24.80 1.00 12.22
CA VAL A 84 -24.20 2.10 11.44
C VAL A 84 -24.89 3.43 11.76
N GLY A 85 -26.20 3.42 12.03
CA GLY A 85 -26.97 4.60 12.44
C GLY A 85 -26.81 5.03 13.90
N LEU A 86 -26.09 4.25 14.73
CA LEU A 86 -25.88 4.55 16.16
C LEU A 86 -24.50 5.15 16.48
N ILE A 87 -23.61 5.29 15.50
CA ILE A 87 -22.29 5.90 15.68
C ILE A 87 -22.35 7.29 15.08
N GLU A 88 -23.08 8.19 15.77
CA GLU A 88 -22.91 9.63 15.54
C GLU A 88 -21.49 10.02 15.94
N GLY A 89 -20.59 10.04 14.95
CA GLY A 89 -19.23 10.54 15.09
C GLY A 89 -18.15 9.46 15.10
N GLY A 90 -17.99 8.72 13.99
CA GLY A 90 -16.71 8.18 13.49
C GLY A 90 -15.81 7.34 14.41
N ASP A 91 -16.22 7.01 15.63
CA ASP A 91 -15.35 6.38 16.62
C ASP A 91 -15.32 4.86 16.38
N LEU A 92 -14.40 4.43 15.53
CA LEU A 92 -14.14 3.03 15.23
C LEU A 92 -13.74 2.22 16.47
N ASN A 93 -13.19 2.86 17.52
CA ASN A 93 -12.84 2.16 18.76
C ASN A 93 -14.08 1.61 19.47
N SER A 94 -15.24 2.24 19.30
CA SER A 94 -16.49 1.75 19.88
C SER A 94 -16.96 0.42 19.27
N LEU A 95 -16.44 0.08 18.08
CA LEU A 95 -16.72 -1.16 17.36
C LEU A 95 -15.70 -2.27 17.64
N LYS A 96 -14.67 -1.98 18.45
CA LYS A 96 -13.63 -2.95 18.80
C LYS A 96 -14.25 -4.21 19.41
N GLY A 97 -13.95 -5.36 18.82
CA GLY A 97 -14.51 -6.67 19.19
C GLY A 97 -15.79 -7.08 18.45
N ASN A 98 -16.38 -6.19 17.64
CA ASN A 98 -17.44 -6.52 16.69
C ASN A 98 -16.91 -6.41 15.25
N THR A 99 -16.30 -7.51 14.78
CA THR A 99 -15.55 -7.56 13.51
C THR A 99 -16.38 -7.16 12.30
N GLU A 100 -17.66 -7.54 12.24
CA GLU A 100 -18.53 -7.23 11.09
C GLU A 100 -18.94 -5.77 11.07
N ALA A 101 -19.29 -5.21 12.24
CA ALA A 101 -19.64 -3.79 12.34
C ALA A 101 -18.43 -2.90 12.05
N LEU A 102 -17.24 -3.28 12.54
CA LEU A 102 -15.99 -2.60 12.22
C LEU A 102 -15.68 -2.68 10.72
N ALA A 103 -15.81 -3.86 10.11
CA ALA A 103 -15.60 -4.04 8.67
C ALA A 103 -16.53 -3.17 7.82
N ALA A 104 -17.80 -3.03 8.20
CA ALA A 104 -18.76 -2.16 7.52
C ALA A 104 -18.42 -0.67 7.71
N ALA A 105 -17.96 -0.29 8.90
CA ALA A 105 -17.56 1.08 9.21
C ALA A 105 -16.31 1.52 8.44
N LEU A 106 -15.37 0.62 8.17
CA LEU A 106 -14.16 0.91 7.37
C LEU A 106 -14.46 1.28 5.91
N GLU A 107 -15.66 0.98 5.39
CA GLU A 107 -16.07 1.44 4.05
C GLU A 107 -16.57 2.89 4.04
N THR A 108 -17.02 3.40 5.18
CA THR A 108 -17.75 4.67 5.29
C THR A 108 -16.98 5.75 6.04
N TYR A 109 -16.05 5.37 6.92
CA TYR A 109 -15.26 6.29 7.72
C TYR A 109 -13.78 6.30 7.30
N GLU A 110 -13.14 7.45 7.47
CA GLU A 110 -11.69 7.58 7.28
C GLU A 110 -10.96 6.90 8.45
N VAL A 111 -9.90 6.16 8.14
CA VAL A 111 -9.01 5.56 9.12
C VAL A 111 -7.94 6.59 9.48
N ASP A 112 -7.74 6.80 10.77
CA ASP A 112 -6.72 7.68 11.34
C ASP A 112 -5.71 6.88 12.19
N ASP A 113 -4.71 7.56 12.74
CA ASP A 113 -3.67 6.92 13.57
C ASP A 113 -4.24 6.16 14.78
N THR A 114 -5.42 6.53 15.28
CA THR A 114 -6.03 5.89 16.45
C THR A 114 -6.78 4.60 16.10
N SER A 115 -7.26 4.49 14.87
CA SER A 115 -8.04 3.35 14.36
C SER A 115 -7.26 2.46 13.39
N LEU A 116 -6.04 2.85 13.03
CA LEU A 116 -5.13 2.10 12.15
C LEU A 116 -4.81 0.72 12.73
N ASP A 117 -4.50 0.64 14.02
CA ASP A 117 -4.19 -0.62 14.70
C ASP A 117 -5.38 -1.59 14.67
N ASP A 118 -6.60 -1.07 14.90
CA ASP A 118 -7.82 -1.88 14.86
C ASP A 118 -8.11 -2.39 13.44
N ALA A 119 -7.88 -1.58 12.40
CA ALA A 119 -8.00 -2.00 11.01
C ALA A 119 -6.95 -3.07 10.65
N THR A 120 -5.72 -2.92 11.16
CA THR A 120 -4.61 -3.85 10.95
C THR A 120 -4.90 -5.20 11.62
N GLU A 121 -5.31 -5.17 12.89
CA GLU A 121 -5.70 -6.36 13.65
C GLU A 121 -6.88 -7.08 12.97
N LEU A 122 -7.87 -6.34 12.47
CA LEU A 122 -8.99 -6.92 11.72
C LEU A 122 -8.52 -7.62 10.44
N ALA A 123 -7.61 -7.02 9.68
CA ALA A 123 -7.09 -7.61 8.46
C ALA A 123 -6.32 -8.92 8.72
N ILE A 124 -5.52 -8.96 9.79
CA ILE A 124 -4.69 -10.12 10.17
C ILE A 124 -5.56 -11.27 10.71
N ASN A 125 -6.54 -10.96 11.56
CA ASN A 125 -7.33 -11.97 12.26
C ASN A 125 -8.58 -12.41 11.49
N SER A 126 -8.97 -11.69 10.45
CA SER A 126 -10.11 -12.09 9.62
C SER A 126 -9.78 -13.30 8.75
N ASN A 127 -10.70 -14.26 8.74
CA ASN A 127 -10.69 -15.37 7.78
C ASN A 127 -11.57 -15.07 6.55
N ASP A 128 -12.29 -13.94 6.54
CA ASP A 128 -13.07 -13.48 5.40
C ASP A 128 -12.23 -12.49 4.57
N LEU A 129 -11.89 -12.91 3.35
CA LEU A 129 -11.10 -12.12 2.41
C LEU A 129 -11.77 -10.78 2.07
N SER A 130 -13.09 -10.70 2.05
CA SER A 130 -13.83 -9.45 1.82
C SER A 130 -13.54 -8.45 2.94
N VAL A 131 -13.57 -8.90 4.19
CA VAL A 131 -13.23 -8.07 5.37
C VAL A 131 -11.76 -7.64 5.33
N THR A 132 -10.84 -8.56 5.03
CA THR A 132 -9.42 -8.26 4.88
C THR A 132 -9.17 -7.23 3.77
N THR A 133 -9.84 -7.39 2.62
CA THR A 133 -9.75 -6.48 1.47
C THR A 133 -10.24 -5.07 1.82
N ARG A 134 -11.33 -4.95 2.59
CA ARG A 134 -11.86 -3.68 3.07
C ARG A 134 -10.88 -3.00 4.00
N ALA A 135 -10.34 -3.73 4.98
CA ALA A 135 -9.37 -3.20 5.92
C ALA A 135 -8.09 -2.72 5.21
N ILE A 136 -7.50 -3.51 4.32
CA ILE A 136 -6.35 -3.11 3.48
C ILE A 136 -6.66 -1.81 2.71
N SER A 137 -7.84 -1.71 2.12
CA SER A 137 -8.24 -0.53 1.34
C SER A 137 -8.44 0.72 2.21
N ALA A 138 -8.93 0.55 3.44
CA ALA A 138 -9.13 1.62 4.39
C ALA A 138 -7.78 2.13 4.92
N ILE A 139 -6.87 1.22 5.28
CA ILE A 139 -5.49 1.52 5.68
C ILE A 139 -4.76 2.27 4.56
N ALA A 140 -4.86 1.81 3.31
CA ALA A 140 -4.19 2.45 2.17
C ALA A 140 -4.68 3.88 1.88
N LYS A 141 -5.88 4.25 2.35
CA LYS A 141 -6.43 5.60 2.23
C LYS A 141 -6.18 6.46 3.47
N ALA A 142 -5.70 5.87 4.56
CA ALA A 142 -5.42 6.59 5.78
C ALA A 142 -4.34 7.64 5.50
N ASP A 143 -4.57 8.87 5.96
CA ASP A 143 -3.54 9.92 5.95
C ASP A 143 -2.60 9.73 7.15
N SER A 144 -1.95 8.56 7.19
CA SER A 144 -1.08 8.15 8.29
C SER A 144 0.32 7.82 7.79
N PRO A 145 1.39 8.30 8.45
CA PRO A 145 2.75 7.91 8.13
C PRO A 145 3.03 6.42 8.42
N TYR A 146 2.15 5.74 9.15
CA TYR A 146 2.29 4.33 9.55
C TYR A 146 1.50 3.37 8.66
N ALA A 147 0.74 3.88 7.68
CA ALA A 147 -0.10 3.05 6.81
C ALA A 147 0.69 1.99 6.03
N ASP A 148 1.85 2.35 5.46
CA ASP A 148 2.70 1.40 4.75
C ASP A 148 3.24 0.31 5.71
N SER A 149 3.63 0.68 6.94
CA SER A 149 4.08 -0.28 7.95
C SER A 149 2.99 -1.28 8.33
N ALA A 150 1.76 -0.80 8.53
CA ALA A 150 0.60 -1.66 8.78
C ALA A 150 0.35 -2.63 7.62
N LEU A 151 0.42 -2.15 6.38
CA LEU A 151 0.26 -3.01 5.19
C LEU A 151 1.35 -4.08 5.09
N MET A 152 2.61 -3.74 5.39
CA MET A 152 3.73 -4.70 5.43
C MET A 152 3.53 -5.74 6.54
N GLU A 153 3.03 -5.35 7.71
CA GLU A 153 2.71 -6.28 8.80
C GLU A 153 1.61 -7.28 8.40
N ILE A 154 0.55 -6.79 7.76
CA ILE A 154 -0.53 -7.66 7.25
C ILE A 154 0.06 -8.65 6.24
N PHE A 155 0.89 -8.19 5.30
CA PHE A 155 1.50 -9.03 4.27
C PHE A 155 2.26 -10.21 4.89
N SER A 156 3.10 -9.94 5.89
CA SER A 156 3.88 -10.97 6.58
C SER A 156 3.01 -11.93 7.41
N SER A 157 1.81 -11.51 7.80
CA SER A 157 0.93 -12.27 8.70
C SER A 157 -0.10 -13.12 7.97
N VAL A 158 -0.50 -12.74 6.75
CA VAL A 158 -1.49 -13.47 5.96
C VAL A 158 -0.84 -14.32 4.88
N SER A 159 -1.49 -15.42 4.51
CA SER A 159 -1.03 -16.34 3.44
C SER A 159 -1.87 -16.27 2.17
N ASP A 160 -2.88 -15.39 2.13
CA ASP A 160 -3.75 -15.23 0.96
C ASP A 160 -3.07 -14.40 -0.13
N GLU A 161 -2.93 -15.00 -1.32
CA GLU A 161 -2.26 -14.39 -2.47
C GLU A 161 -3.01 -13.15 -3.00
N GLN A 162 -4.34 -13.10 -2.89
CA GLN A 162 -5.12 -11.94 -3.34
C GLN A 162 -4.87 -10.76 -2.41
N ALA A 163 -4.81 -10.99 -1.10
CA ALA A 163 -4.41 -9.99 -0.12
C ALA A 163 -2.99 -9.47 -0.38
N HIS A 164 -2.03 -10.37 -0.63
CA HIS A 164 -0.65 -10.00 -1.01
C HIS A 164 -0.60 -9.09 -2.23
N THR A 165 -1.24 -9.50 -3.33
CA THR A 165 -1.32 -8.70 -4.55
C THR A 165 -1.95 -7.33 -4.30
N GLN A 166 -3.00 -7.26 -3.48
CA GLN A 166 -3.65 -6.00 -3.15
C GLN A 166 -2.73 -5.08 -2.35
N ILE A 167 -2.04 -5.61 -1.34
CA ILE A 167 -1.10 -4.85 -0.51
C ILE A 167 0.01 -4.27 -1.38
N ILE A 168 0.66 -5.09 -2.21
CA ILE A 168 1.73 -4.61 -3.08
C ILE A 168 1.25 -3.48 -3.98
N ARG A 169 0.04 -3.57 -4.55
CA ARG A 169 -0.53 -2.50 -5.37
C ARG A 169 -0.70 -1.18 -4.61
N GLN A 170 -1.07 -1.21 -3.34
CA GLN A 170 -1.29 -0.01 -2.52
C GLN A 170 0.01 0.61 -2.00
N LEU A 171 1.00 -0.22 -1.66
CA LEU A 171 2.27 0.25 -1.11
C LEU A 171 2.96 1.25 -2.03
N ASN A 172 3.41 2.36 -1.45
CA ASN A 172 4.05 3.42 -2.23
C ASN A 172 5.58 3.26 -2.21
N SER A 173 6.19 3.17 -3.39
CA SER A 173 7.64 3.07 -3.55
C SER A 173 8.08 4.12 -4.58
N ASN A 174 8.22 5.36 -4.12
CA ASN A 174 8.69 6.48 -4.94
C ASN A 174 10.21 6.68 -4.86
N SER A 175 10.91 5.90 -4.04
CA SER A 175 12.37 5.91 -3.94
C SER A 175 12.87 4.52 -3.60
N LEU A 176 13.98 4.11 -4.21
CA LEU A 176 14.65 2.85 -3.91
C LEU A 176 15.17 2.77 -2.47
N TYR A 177 15.38 3.91 -1.83
CA TYR A 177 15.92 3.99 -0.49
C TYR A 177 14.84 4.05 0.60
N SER A 178 13.56 4.07 0.21
CA SER A 178 12.44 4.01 1.17
C SER A 178 12.40 2.69 1.94
N GLU A 179 11.78 2.71 3.11
CA GLU A 179 11.53 1.51 3.92
C GLU A 179 10.77 0.46 3.10
N THR A 180 9.72 0.87 2.40
CA THR A 180 8.90 0.03 1.51
C THR A 180 9.75 -0.69 0.45
N SER A 181 10.68 0.02 -0.20
CA SER A 181 11.58 -0.60 -1.19
C SER A 181 12.55 -1.59 -0.57
N GLN A 182 13.15 -1.24 0.57
CA GLN A 182 14.07 -2.11 1.28
C GLN A 182 13.38 -3.39 1.75
N TRP A 183 12.15 -3.28 2.23
CA TRP A 183 11.31 -4.42 2.58
C TRP A 183 10.99 -5.28 1.34
N MET A 184 10.60 -4.67 0.21
CA MET A 184 10.37 -5.43 -1.03
C MET A 184 11.61 -6.22 -1.47
N PHE A 185 12.82 -5.65 -1.40
CA PHE A 185 14.04 -6.40 -1.72
C PHE A 185 14.24 -7.65 -0.84
N GLN A 186 13.86 -7.57 0.44
CA GLN A 186 13.92 -8.72 1.35
C GLN A 186 12.89 -9.77 0.93
N GLU A 187 11.64 -9.37 0.67
CA GLU A 187 10.55 -10.27 0.30
C GLU A 187 10.74 -10.94 -1.07
N LEU A 188 11.45 -10.31 -2.01
CA LEU A 188 11.81 -10.95 -3.28
C LEU A 188 12.58 -12.27 -3.07
N SER A 189 13.35 -12.37 -1.99
CA SER A 189 14.13 -13.56 -1.65
C SER A 189 13.32 -14.60 -0.85
N SER A 190 12.08 -14.28 -0.47
CA SER A 190 11.23 -15.17 0.30
C SER A 190 10.77 -16.37 -0.52
N GLU A 191 10.81 -17.57 0.07
CA GLU A 191 10.29 -18.79 -0.55
C GLU A 191 8.76 -18.91 -0.44
N THR A 192 8.14 -18.12 0.45
CA THR A 192 6.69 -18.17 0.68
C THR A 192 5.91 -17.20 -0.20
N VAL A 193 6.59 -16.20 -0.78
CA VAL A 193 5.98 -15.23 -1.69
C VAL A 193 5.91 -15.82 -3.09
N SER A 194 4.74 -15.73 -3.72
CA SER A 194 4.55 -16.25 -5.08
C SER A 194 5.39 -15.48 -6.11
N SER A 195 5.69 -16.12 -7.24
CA SER A 195 6.39 -15.45 -8.34
C SER A 195 5.63 -14.23 -8.87
N GLU A 196 4.29 -14.27 -8.90
CA GLU A 196 3.47 -13.14 -9.37
C GLU A 196 3.62 -11.93 -8.45
N THR A 197 3.53 -12.14 -7.14
CA THR A 197 3.72 -11.07 -6.16
C THR A 197 5.15 -10.52 -6.22
N LYS A 198 6.16 -11.38 -6.39
CA LYS A 198 7.55 -10.94 -6.61
C LYS A 198 7.70 -10.07 -7.86
N TYR A 199 7.03 -10.42 -8.96
CA TYR A 199 7.07 -9.62 -10.18
C TYR A 199 6.45 -8.24 -9.98
N GLN A 200 5.33 -8.14 -9.26
CA GLN A 200 4.71 -6.85 -8.93
C GLN A 200 5.60 -5.98 -8.03
N MET A 201 6.28 -6.57 -7.05
CA MET A 201 7.29 -5.87 -6.24
C MET A 201 8.44 -5.37 -7.13
N ALA A 202 8.94 -6.21 -8.03
CA ALA A 202 10.01 -5.84 -8.95
C ALA A 202 9.63 -4.69 -9.89
N GLU A 203 8.40 -4.67 -10.40
CA GLU A 203 7.88 -3.55 -11.20
C GLU A 203 7.88 -2.24 -10.41
N LYS A 204 7.51 -2.28 -9.12
CA LYS A 204 7.57 -1.10 -8.25
C LYS A 204 8.98 -0.61 -8.02
N LEU A 205 9.91 -1.52 -7.73
CA LEU A 205 11.32 -1.19 -7.54
C LEU A 205 11.93 -0.61 -8.82
N VAL A 206 11.64 -1.17 -9.99
CA VAL A 206 12.07 -0.61 -11.28
C VAL A 206 11.51 0.79 -11.49
N THR A 207 10.23 1.00 -11.20
CA THR A 207 9.61 2.34 -11.28
C THR A 207 10.30 3.33 -10.35
N ALA A 208 10.56 2.94 -9.11
CA ALA A 208 11.30 3.75 -8.14
C ALA A 208 12.71 4.10 -8.63
N ALA A 209 13.41 3.15 -9.25
CA ALA A 209 14.74 3.36 -9.82
C ALA A 209 14.73 4.39 -10.95
N ILE A 210 13.74 4.33 -11.84
CA ILE A 210 13.60 5.28 -12.95
C ILE A 210 13.28 6.67 -12.41
N ILE A 211 12.40 6.78 -11.41
CA ILE A 211 12.08 8.06 -10.76
C ILE A 211 13.34 8.67 -10.13
N GLU A 212 14.08 7.88 -9.34
CA GLU A 212 15.33 8.30 -8.68
C GLU A 212 16.41 8.70 -9.70
N GLY A 213 16.53 7.93 -10.79
CA GLY A 213 17.38 8.23 -11.94
C GLY A 213 16.89 9.39 -12.82
N GLN A 214 15.78 10.06 -12.46
CA GLN A 214 15.17 11.15 -13.24
C GLN A 214 14.85 10.76 -14.69
N GLY A 215 14.45 9.52 -14.90
CA GLY A 215 14.17 8.94 -16.22
C GLY A 215 15.35 8.20 -16.87
N ASP A 216 16.52 8.20 -16.23
CA ASP A 216 17.64 7.33 -16.63
C ASP A 216 17.38 5.88 -16.18
N TRP A 217 17.59 4.95 -17.10
CA TRP A 217 17.36 3.52 -16.91
C TRP A 217 18.56 2.80 -16.27
N SER A 218 19.71 3.46 -16.20
CA SER A 218 20.95 2.86 -15.67
C SER A 218 20.76 2.28 -14.26
N LEU A 219 20.02 2.99 -13.40
CA LEU A 219 19.74 2.52 -12.04
C LEU A 219 18.78 1.32 -12.03
N ALA A 220 17.81 1.27 -12.94
CA ALA A 220 16.91 0.14 -13.09
C ALA A 220 17.63 -1.10 -13.65
N GLU A 221 18.66 -0.91 -14.47
CA GLU A 221 19.52 -2.00 -14.95
C GLU A 221 20.41 -2.56 -13.82
N GLU A 222 20.92 -1.68 -12.95
CA GLU A 222 21.70 -2.10 -11.78
C GLU A 222 20.87 -2.91 -10.78
N LEU A 223 19.54 -2.76 -10.76
CA LEU A 223 18.65 -3.57 -9.92
C LEU A 223 18.71 -5.06 -10.25
N GLU A 224 19.01 -5.42 -11.50
CA GLU A 224 19.17 -6.81 -11.91
C GLU A 224 20.14 -7.54 -10.95
N TYR A 225 21.26 -6.91 -10.62
CA TYR A 225 22.28 -7.55 -9.79
C TYR A 225 21.93 -7.59 -8.30
N GLN A 226 20.84 -6.96 -7.89
CA GLN A 226 20.39 -6.85 -6.51
C GLN A 226 19.19 -7.76 -6.19
N VAL A 227 18.55 -8.33 -7.22
CA VAL A 227 17.39 -9.22 -7.06
C VAL A 227 17.71 -10.69 -7.35
N PRO A 228 16.90 -11.65 -6.86
CA PRO A 228 17.06 -13.07 -7.17
C PRO A 228 16.96 -13.38 -8.66
N TYR A 229 17.65 -14.43 -9.13
CA TYR A 229 17.77 -14.78 -10.55
C TYR A 229 16.43 -14.91 -11.28
N GLU A 230 15.40 -15.48 -10.63
CA GLU A 230 14.06 -15.61 -11.20
C GLU A 230 13.42 -14.25 -11.54
N VAL A 231 13.73 -13.22 -10.76
CA VAL A 231 13.23 -11.86 -10.93
C VAL A 231 14.08 -11.09 -11.95
N GLN A 232 15.38 -11.40 -12.04
CA GLN A 232 16.30 -10.78 -13.01
C GLN A 232 15.80 -10.93 -14.45
N GLU A 233 15.45 -12.15 -14.85
CA GLU A 233 14.99 -12.44 -16.21
C GLU A 233 13.67 -11.73 -16.54
N TYR A 234 12.82 -11.55 -15.53
CA TYR A 234 11.59 -10.77 -15.66
C TYR A 234 11.90 -9.28 -15.87
N ILE A 235 12.76 -8.69 -15.04
CA ILE A 235 13.19 -7.28 -15.17
C ILE A 235 13.82 -7.03 -16.55
N LYS A 236 14.79 -7.86 -16.98
CA LYS A 236 15.45 -7.72 -18.29
C LYS A 236 14.44 -7.66 -19.43
N ARG A 237 13.53 -8.63 -19.47
CA ARG A 237 12.51 -8.72 -20.53
C ARG A 237 11.66 -7.44 -20.57
N ASN A 238 11.20 -6.97 -19.41
CA ASN A 238 10.33 -5.81 -19.35
C ASN A 238 11.07 -4.51 -19.69
N LEU A 239 12.32 -4.36 -19.26
CA LEU A 239 13.18 -3.23 -19.65
C LEU A 239 13.44 -3.20 -21.16
N GLU A 240 13.65 -4.36 -21.79
CA GLU A 240 13.83 -4.46 -23.24
C GLU A 240 12.53 -4.10 -24.00
N ILE A 241 11.37 -4.53 -23.51
CA ILE A 241 10.07 -4.14 -24.05
C ILE A 241 9.87 -2.63 -23.91
N ALA A 242 10.15 -2.05 -22.75
CA ALA A 242 10.04 -0.62 -22.50
C ALA A 242 10.89 0.20 -23.47
N ARG A 243 12.17 -0.19 -23.65
CA ARG A 243 13.09 0.44 -24.61
C ARG A 243 12.61 0.37 -26.06
N THR A 244 12.09 -0.78 -26.48
CA THR A 244 11.64 -0.99 -27.86
C THR A 244 10.30 -0.31 -28.16
N THR A 245 9.46 -0.12 -27.15
CA THR A 245 8.13 0.48 -27.29
C THR A 245 8.08 1.97 -26.90
N GLY A 246 9.11 2.50 -26.25
CA GLY A 246 9.17 3.87 -25.75
C GLY A 246 8.13 4.15 -24.64
N ARG A 247 7.73 3.10 -23.92
CA ARG A 247 6.76 3.15 -22.82
C ARG A 247 7.42 2.75 -21.51
#